data_AF-A0A2A9K6T7-F1
#
_entry.id   AF-A0A2A9K6T7-F1
#
_cell.length_a   1.000
_cell.length_b   1.000
_cell.length_c   1.000
_cell.angle_alpha   90.00
_cell.angle_beta   90.00
_cell.angle_gamma   90.00
#
_symmetry.space_group_name_H-M   'P 1'
#
loop_
_entity.id
_entity.type
_entity.pdbx_description
1 polymer ?
#
loop_
_entity_poly.entity_id
_entity_poly.type
_entity_poly.pdbx_seq_one_letter_code
_entity_poly.pdbx_strand_id
1 'polypeptide(L)'
;MSRPETPDTAPLPIVPPAEDTTARDVEERSAQPAGWTSAMRTLDAGLVVGPRAYTSREVAQRLGVSMASARKIWRALGYPTSPEGHKAFTEADIEAFESVLTLVRSGTLNEDTAISLARSIGQMTDRMVVWQIEALVEDKIASEDLTDPEARRAVVDMLPDMVGPLEKAMRIVYRRQLNRAVQRLTVRVEAGLAASAEGRDGSESDAPLPLARAVGFADMVSYTTLSRTMDDRTLARMVLRFESLAAETISAGGGWLVKTIGDEVMFNAETPEAGAAIALSLAETIAADEELPSARVALTWGRVLSRMGDIYGPTVNLAARLTSLADPGTVLVDAMTAAALSRDERFVLVPQPPRIVRGFGEVRPSLLLDGSAQTLLAD
;
A
#
# COMPACT_ATOMS: atom_id res chain seq x y z
N MET A 1 -41.45 -23.68 4.08
CA MET A 1 -41.26 -22.23 3.88
C MET A 1 -41.38 -21.57 5.23
N SER A 2 -40.24 -21.42 5.91
CA SER A 2 -40.15 -20.87 7.26
C SER A 2 -40.00 -19.35 7.19
N ARG A 3 -40.81 -18.63 7.97
CA ARG A 3 -40.69 -17.19 8.21
C ARG A 3 -39.52 -16.93 9.18
N PRO A 4 -38.77 -15.83 9.02
CA PRO A 4 -37.65 -15.52 9.91
C PRO A 4 -38.15 -14.95 11.24
N GLU A 5 -37.60 -15.46 12.33
CA GLU A 5 -37.81 -15.02 13.71
C GLU A 5 -37.17 -13.65 13.95
N THR A 6 -37.86 -12.81 14.70
CA THR A 6 -37.37 -11.53 15.25
C THR A 6 -36.28 -11.77 16.29
N PRO A 7 -35.20 -10.97 16.36
CA PRO A 7 -34.20 -11.10 17.41
C PRO A 7 -34.76 -10.60 18.75
N ASP A 8 -34.72 -11.49 19.73
CA ASP A 8 -35.08 -11.31 21.12
C ASP A 8 -34.16 -10.25 21.80
N THR A 9 -34.72 -9.09 22.15
CA THR A 9 -34.04 -8.08 22.96
C THR A 9 -34.23 -8.40 24.44
N ALA A 10 -33.45 -9.35 24.97
CA ALA A 10 -33.37 -9.55 26.42
C ALA A 10 -32.45 -8.48 27.06
N PRO A 11 -32.86 -7.85 28.18
CA PRO A 11 -31.97 -6.97 28.94
C PRO A 11 -30.88 -7.77 29.66
N LEU A 12 -29.66 -7.24 29.65
CA LEU A 12 -28.48 -7.87 30.29
C LEU A 12 -28.55 -7.78 31.83
N PRO A 13 -28.03 -8.80 32.55
CA PRO A 13 -28.12 -8.89 34.01
C PRO A 13 -27.20 -7.90 34.72
N ILE A 14 -27.72 -7.27 35.78
CA ILE A 14 -26.97 -6.39 36.68
C ILE A 14 -26.24 -7.26 37.70
N VAL A 15 -24.91 -7.17 37.75
CA VAL A 15 -24.07 -7.80 38.79
C VAL A 15 -23.45 -6.69 39.64
N PRO A 16 -23.53 -6.76 40.99
CA PRO A 16 -22.93 -5.75 41.87
C PRO A 16 -21.38 -5.88 41.90
N PRO A 17 -20.66 -4.81 42.25
CA PRO A 17 -19.20 -4.77 42.18
C PRO A 17 -18.56 -5.75 43.17
N ALA A 18 -17.53 -6.48 42.70
CA ALA A 18 -16.67 -7.30 43.54
C ALA A 18 -15.59 -6.44 44.22
N GLU A 19 -15.30 -6.77 45.47
CA GLU A 19 -14.40 -6.06 46.39
C GLU A 19 -12.93 -6.08 45.95
N ASP A 20 -12.25 -5.02 46.39
CA ASP A 20 -10.85 -4.68 46.21
C ASP A 20 -9.90 -5.70 46.87
N THR A 21 -8.97 -6.28 46.10
CA THR A 21 -7.82 -7.02 46.64
C THR A 21 -6.52 -6.56 45.98
N THR A 22 -5.98 -5.49 46.55
CA THR A 22 -4.58 -5.31 46.98
C THR A 22 -3.44 -5.67 46.03
N ALA A 23 -2.76 -4.60 45.64
CA ALA A 23 -1.32 -4.47 45.40
C ALA A 23 -0.43 -5.41 46.22
N ARG A 24 0.35 -6.23 45.50
CA ARG A 24 1.75 -6.63 45.72
C ARG A 24 2.12 -7.54 44.53
N ASP A 25 3.35 -7.43 44.01
CA ASP A 25 3.96 -8.27 42.95
C ASP A 25 4.20 -7.63 41.56
N VAL A 26 4.60 -6.35 41.47
CA VAL A 26 5.18 -5.79 40.22
C VAL A 26 6.60 -5.24 40.39
N GLU A 27 7.22 -5.44 41.56
CA GLU A 27 8.57 -4.94 41.83
C GLU A 27 9.67 -5.93 41.39
N GLU A 28 9.69 -6.27 40.09
CA GLU A 28 10.85 -6.91 39.45
C GLU A 28 10.84 -6.60 37.94
N ARG A 29 11.07 -5.33 37.59
CA ARG A 29 11.45 -4.95 36.22
C ARG A 29 12.91 -4.51 36.20
N SER A 30 13.70 -5.38 35.57
CA SER A 30 15.03 -5.17 34.99
C SER A 30 15.48 -3.70 34.96
N ALA A 31 16.61 -3.41 35.60
CA ALA A 31 17.31 -2.14 35.49
C ALA A 31 17.72 -1.86 34.04
N GLN A 32 16.87 -1.14 33.31
CA GLN A 32 17.20 -0.54 32.02
C GLN A 32 18.18 0.62 32.26
N PRO A 33 19.17 0.85 31.37
CA PRO A 33 20.15 1.92 31.56
C PRO A 33 19.43 3.28 31.64
N ALA A 34 19.73 4.05 32.69
CA ALA A 34 19.02 5.27 33.10
C ALA A 34 18.87 6.36 32.01
N GLY A 35 19.62 6.28 30.90
CA GLY A 35 19.48 7.15 29.74
C GLY A 35 18.22 6.87 28.90
N TRP A 36 17.76 5.62 28.82
CA TRP A 36 16.65 5.21 27.94
C TRP A 36 15.32 5.86 28.35
N THR A 37 15.05 5.94 29.66
CA THR A 37 13.82 6.55 30.21
C THR A 37 13.82 8.08 30.09
N SER A 38 14.99 8.72 30.03
CA SER A 38 15.08 10.18 29.84
C SER A 38 14.84 10.55 28.37
N ALA A 39 15.50 9.87 27.44
CA ALA A 39 15.30 10.07 26.00
C ALA A 39 13.84 9.77 25.59
N MET A 40 13.25 8.68 26.09
CA MET A 40 11.82 8.38 25.87
C MET A 40 10.88 9.45 26.44
N ARG A 41 11.17 10.03 27.62
CA ARG A 41 10.36 11.11 28.19
C ARG A 41 10.49 12.41 27.39
N THR A 42 11.67 12.71 26.86
CA THR A 42 11.89 13.84 25.96
C THR A 42 11.20 13.63 24.61
N LEU A 43 11.23 12.40 24.08
CA LEU A 43 10.52 12.04 22.84
C LEU A 43 9.00 12.10 22.98
N ASP A 44 8.44 11.60 24.09
CA ASP A 44 6.99 11.66 24.33
C ASP A 44 6.49 13.12 24.46
N ALA A 45 7.38 14.07 24.82
CA ALA A 45 7.09 15.50 24.87
C ALA A 45 7.21 16.23 23.51
N GLY A 46 7.85 15.61 22.51
CA GLY A 46 8.08 16.21 21.18
C GLY A 46 7.33 15.53 20.02
N LEU A 47 7.03 14.24 20.14
CA LEU A 47 6.29 13.46 19.13
C LEU A 47 4.76 13.55 19.30
N VAL A 48 4.31 13.92 20.49
CA VAL A 48 2.90 14.22 20.79
C VAL A 48 2.74 15.73 20.84
N VAL A 49 1.83 16.27 20.03
CA VAL A 49 1.65 17.72 19.90
C VAL A 49 0.91 18.28 21.13
N GLY A 50 1.68 18.73 22.12
CA GLY A 50 1.18 19.34 23.34
C GLY A 50 0.94 18.34 24.49
N PRO A 51 0.55 18.83 25.68
CA PRO A 51 0.39 17.98 26.86
C PRO A 51 -0.86 17.09 26.74
N ARG A 52 -0.74 15.81 27.12
CA ARG A 52 -1.89 14.90 27.29
C ARG A 52 -2.75 15.38 28.47
N ALA A 53 -3.78 16.15 28.17
CA ALA A 53 -4.59 16.85 29.17
C ALA A 53 -6.00 16.25 29.33
N TYR A 54 -6.45 15.45 28.37
CA TYR A 54 -7.84 15.02 28.28
C TYR A 54 -8.00 13.50 28.22
N THR A 55 -9.02 13.02 28.92
CA THR A 55 -9.50 11.65 28.85
C THR A 55 -10.37 11.44 27.62
N SER A 56 -10.52 10.19 27.19
CA SER A 56 -11.45 9.80 26.11
C SER A 56 -12.86 10.38 26.29
N ARG A 57 -13.37 10.38 27.54
CA ARG A 57 -14.71 10.86 27.87
C ARG A 57 -14.84 12.37 27.71
N GLU A 58 -13.85 13.13 28.19
CA GLU A 58 -13.80 14.59 28.05
C GLU A 58 -13.72 15.00 26.59
N VAL A 59 -12.90 14.31 25.78
CA VAL A 59 -12.81 14.56 24.33
C VAL A 59 -14.15 14.31 23.64
N ALA A 60 -14.80 13.17 23.89
CA ALA A 60 -16.10 12.86 23.29
C ALA A 60 -17.18 13.88 23.69
N GLN A 61 -17.20 14.32 24.95
CA GLN A 61 -18.11 15.35 25.43
C GLN A 61 -17.86 16.69 24.76
N ARG A 62 -16.59 17.13 24.67
CA ARG A 62 -16.22 18.41 24.05
C ARG A 62 -16.54 18.46 22.57
N LEU A 63 -16.32 17.35 21.87
CA LEU A 63 -16.68 17.19 20.47
C LEU A 63 -18.18 16.96 20.26
N GLY A 64 -18.97 16.75 21.31
CA GLY A 64 -20.42 16.52 21.20
C GLY A 64 -20.77 15.23 20.44
N VAL A 65 -20.00 14.15 20.65
CA VAL A 65 -20.21 12.85 20.01
C VAL A 65 -20.34 11.74 21.05
N SER A 66 -21.03 10.66 20.70
CA SER A 66 -21.12 9.50 21.59
C SER A 66 -19.76 8.81 21.71
N MET A 67 -19.48 8.23 22.89
CA MET A 67 -18.27 7.44 23.13
C MET A 67 -18.13 6.26 22.16
N ALA A 68 -19.23 5.72 21.64
CA ALA A 68 -19.20 4.67 20.63
C ALA A 68 -18.64 5.19 19.30
N SER A 69 -19.10 6.35 18.84
CA SER A 69 -18.66 6.97 17.58
C SER A 69 -17.22 7.44 17.66
N ALA A 70 -16.84 8.09 18.76
CA ALA A 70 -15.46 8.53 19.00
C ALA A 70 -14.47 7.35 18.96
N ARG A 71 -14.82 6.22 19.60
CA ARG A 71 -14.01 4.99 19.56
C ARG A 71 -13.83 4.43 18.15
N LYS A 72 -14.81 4.54 17.26
CA LYS A 72 -14.64 4.11 15.85
C LYS A 72 -13.57 4.94 15.14
N ILE A 73 -13.61 6.26 15.34
CA ILE A 73 -12.67 7.20 14.71
C ILE A 73 -11.25 7.00 15.26
N TRP A 74 -11.07 6.92 16.59
CA TRP A 74 -9.76 6.72 17.20
C TRP A 74 -9.10 5.41 16.76
N ARG A 75 -9.86 4.32 16.73
CA ARG A 75 -9.37 3.03 16.24
C ARG A 75 -9.00 3.08 14.76
N ALA A 76 -9.76 3.81 13.95
CA ALA A 76 -9.44 3.98 12.54
C ALA A 76 -8.12 4.73 12.36
N LEU A 77 -7.85 5.74 13.19
CA LEU A 77 -6.59 6.49 13.18
C LEU A 77 -5.42 5.76 13.84
N GLY A 78 -5.64 4.59 14.46
CA GLY A 78 -4.60 3.82 15.13
C GLY A 78 -4.29 4.25 16.57
N TYR A 79 -5.12 5.08 17.20
CA TYR A 79 -4.90 5.50 18.58
C TYR A 79 -5.10 4.31 19.53
N PRO A 80 -4.19 4.09 20.50
CA PRO A 80 -4.32 3.01 21.46
C PRO A 80 -5.57 3.22 22.33
N THR A 81 -6.26 2.13 22.69
CA THR A 81 -7.32 2.19 23.70
C THR A 81 -6.73 2.57 25.04
N SER A 82 -7.00 3.80 25.47
CA SER A 82 -6.56 4.27 26.80
C SER A 82 -7.47 3.69 27.89
N PRO A 83 -6.91 3.24 29.03
CA PRO A 83 -7.70 2.85 30.18
C PRO A 83 -8.61 4.00 30.64
N GLU A 84 -9.74 3.68 31.27
CA GLU A 84 -10.64 4.71 31.77
C GLU A 84 -9.93 5.67 32.74
N GLY A 85 -10.29 6.95 32.67
CA GLY A 85 -9.70 8.01 33.51
C GLY A 85 -8.30 8.47 33.13
N HIS A 86 -7.61 7.82 32.20
CA HIS A 86 -6.27 8.24 31.75
C HIS A 86 -6.35 9.39 30.75
N LYS A 87 -5.54 10.43 30.99
CA LYS A 87 -5.37 11.55 30.08
C LYS A 87 -4.41 11.15 28.96
N ALA A 88 -4.98 10.90 27.78
CA ALA A 88 -4.24 10.39 26.62
C ALA A 88 -4.24 11.37 25.44
N PHE A 89 -5.20 12.30 25.41
CA PHE A 89 -5.40 13.22 24.30
C PHE A 89 -4.92 14.63 24.63
N THR A 90 -4.48 15.31 23.58
CA THR A 90 -4.01 16.70 23.57
C THR A 90 -5.07 17.64 23.03
N GLU A 91 -4.82 18.95 23.10
CA GLU A 91 -5.67 19.94 22.41
C GLU A 91 -5.61 19.78 20.88
N ALA A 92 -4.42 19.47 20.34
CA ALA A 92 -4.22 19.26 18.90
C ALA A 92 -5.02 18.06 18.37
N ASP A 93 -5.17 16.98 19.16
CA ASP A 93 -6.02 15.85 18.80
C ASP A 93 -7.49 16.28 18.66
N ILE A 94 -7.97 17.14 19.58
CA ILE A 94 -9.35 17.64 19.58
C ILE A 94 -9.59 18.52 18.35
N GLU A 95 -8.67 19.44 18.03
CA GLU A 95 -8.75 20.30 16.84
C GLU A 95 -8.79 19.49 15.53
N ALA A 96 -7.96 18.44 15.45
CA ALA A 96 -7.94 17.54 14.30
C ALA A 96 -9.28 16.78 14.15
N PHE A 97 -9.82 16.26 15.25
CA PHE A 97 -11.12 15.57 15.24
C PHE A 97 -12.27 16.52 14.89
N GLU A 98 -12.27 17.74 15.44
CA GLU A 98 -13.29 18.75 15.15
C GLU A 98 -13.31 19.15 13.67
N SER A 99 -12.14 19.26 13.03
CA SER A 99 -12.02 19.55 11.60
C SER A 99 -12.72 18.50 10.75
N VAL A 100 -12.57 17.21 11.08
CA VAL A 100 -13.24 16.10 10.38
C VAL A 100 -14.74 16.06 10.69
N LEU A 101 -15.13 16.23 11.95
CA LEU A 101 -16.54 16.23 12.37
C LEU A 101 -17.33 17.36 11.74
N THR A 102 -16.70 18.52 11.51
CA THR A 102 -17.31 19.65 10.80
C THR A 102 -17.76 19.25 9.38
N LEU A 103 -16.93 18.50 8.65
CA LEU A 103 -17.27 17.99 7.32
C LEU A 103 -18.43 17.00 7.34
N VAL A 104 -18.54 16.21 8.41
CA VAL A 104 -19.66 15.27 8.58
C VAL A 104 -20.95 16.01 8.92
N ARG A 105 -20.88 16.98 9.84
CA ARG A 105 -22.03 17.79 10.26
C ARG A 105 -22.58 18.66 9.13
N SER A 106 -21.72 19.17 8.25
CA SER A 106 -22.14 19.94 7.08
C SER A 106 -22.74 19.08 5.97
N GLY A 107 -22.73 17.75 6.10
CA GLY A 107 -23.18 16.81 5.07
C GLY A 107 -22.20 16.64 3.91
N THR A 108 -21.00 17.20 3.99
CA THR A 108 -19.95 17.03 2.96
C THR A 108 -19.46 15.58 2.93
N LEU A 109 -19.42 14.91 4.09
CA LEU A 109 -19.07 13.50 4.24
C LEU A 109 -20.14 12.79 5.09
N ASN A 110 -20.41 11.51 4.81
CA ASN A 110 -21.13 10.65 5.76
C ASN A 110 -20.16 10.00 6.76
N GLU A 111 -20.68 9.44 7.86
CA GLU A 111 -19.87 8.84 8.95
C GLU A 111 -18.95 7.72 8.43
N ASP A 112 -19.47 6.82 7.58
CA ASP A 112 -18.70 5.71 7.03
C ASP A 112 -17.53 6.18 6.16
N THR A 113 -17.75 7.24 5.37
CA THR A 113 -16.71 7.85 4.53
C THR A 113 -15.64 8.50 5.41
N ALA A 114 -16.03 9.25 6.44
CA ALA A 114 -15.09 9.85 7.37
C ALA A 114 -14.24 8.78 8.09
N ILE A 115 -14.86 7.68 8.54
CA ILE A 115 -14.15 6.54 9.14
C ILE A 115 -13.21 5.88 8.13
N SER A 116 -13.64 5.73 6.86
CA SER A 116 -12.79 5.16 5.81
C SER A 116 -11.56 6.03 5.51
N LEU A 117 -11.74 7.35 5.44
CA LEU A 117 -10.63 8.30 5.26
C LEU A 117 -9.67 8.28 6.45
N ALA A 118 -10.21 8.30 7.67
CA ALA A 118 -9.41 8.22 8.89
C ALA A 118 -8.60 6.92 8.95
N ARG A 119 -9.21 5.79 8.56
CA ARG A 119 -8.52 4.49 8.45
C ARG A 119 -7.39 4.51 7.44
N SER A 120 -7.62 5.13 6.28
CA SER A 120 -6.59 5.27 5.25
C SER A 120 -5.39 6.05 5.79
N ILE A 121 -5.63 7.16 6.51
CA ILE A 121 -4.56 7.96 7.12
C ILE A 121 -3.80 7.11 8.16
N GLY A 122 -4.50 6.52 9.13
CA GLY A 122 -3.87 5.72 10.19
C GLY A 122 -2.99 4.59 9.64
N GLN A 123 -3.52 3.80 8.69
CA GLN A 123 -2.78 2.66 8.12
C GLN A 123 -1.56 3.07 7.28
N MET A 124 -1.67 4.16 6.51
CA MET A 124 -0.55 4.62 5.68
C MET A 124 0.54 5.28 6.53
N THR A 125 0.15 6.07 7.54
CA THR A 125 1.11 6.72 8.43
C THR A 125 1.84 5.72 9.32
N ASP A 126 1.15 4.70 9.85
CA ASP A 126 1.77 3.64 10.67
C ASP A 126 2.93 2.94 9.92
N ARG A 127 2.67 2.46 8.70
CA ARG A 127 3.69 1.83 7.85
C ARG A 127 4.81 2.78 7.48
N MET A 128 4.48 4.02 7.13
CA MET A 128 5.46 5.02 6.72
C MET A 128 6.45 5.33 7.85
N VAL A 129 5.97 5.49 9.08
CA VAL A 129 6.83 5.78 10.23
C VAL A 129 7.76 4.60 10.54
N VAL A 130 7.26 3.36 10.45
CA VAL A 130 8.11 2.17 10.61
C VAL A 130 9.23 2.14 9.57
N TRP A 131 8.90 2.35 8.28
CA TRP A 131 9.90 2.39 7.22
C TRP A 131 10.92 3.51 7.40
N GLN A 132 10.47 4.71 7.80
CA GLN A 132 11.37 5.83 8.06
C GLN A 132 12.34 5.54 9.21
N ILE A 133 11.87 4.91 10.29
CA ILE A 133 12.73 4.55 11.42
C ILE A 133 13.74 3.49 11.01
N GLU A 134 13.32 2.41 10.35
CA GLU A 134 14.26 1.34 9.96
C GLU A 134 15.29 1.84 8.94
N ALA A 135 14.89 2.69 7.97
CA ALA A 135 15.84 3.32 7.03
C ALA A 135 16.90 4.19 7.75
N LEU A 136 16.52 4.90 8.80
CA LEU A 136 17.47 5.69 9.61
C LEU A 136 18.40 4.80 10.44
N VAL A 137 17.89 3.68 10.96
CA VAL A 137 18.71 2.70 11.68
C VAL A 137 19.73 2.06 10.73
N GLU A 138 19.29 1.66 9.54
CA GLU A 138 20.15 1.10 8.49
C GLU A 138 21.24 2.08 8.05
N ASP A 139 20.87 3.36 7.82
CA ASP A 139 21.84 4.42 7.51
C ASP A 139 22.89 4.55 8.61
N LYS A 140 22.49 4.59 9.89
CA LYS A 140 23.41 4.67 11.02
C LYS A 140 24.36 3.48 11.13
N ILE A 141 23.86 2.26 10.89
CA ILE A 141 24.70 1.06 10.86
C ILE A 141 25.72 1.15 9.71
N ALA A 142 25.27 1.58 8.52
CA ALA A 142 26.10 1.61 7.32
C ALA A 142 27.12 2.77 7.32
N SER A 143 26.76 3.94 7.84
CA SER A 143 27.57 5.16 7.77
C SER A 143 28.54 5.30 8.94
N GLU A 144 28.18 4.77 10.12
CA GLU A 144 28.91 4.97 11.38
C GLU A 144 29.42 3.65 12.02
N ASP A 145 29.25 2.50 11.34
CA ASP A 145 29.66 1.16 11.81
C ASP A 145 29.13 0.83 13.22
N LEU A 146 27.92 1.30 13.53
CA LEU A 146 27.26 1.10 14.82
C LEU A 146 26.63 -0.30 14.90
N THR A 147 26.55 -0.84 16.12
CA THR A 147 25.68 -2.00 16.38
C THR A 147 24.19 -1.58 16.32
N ASP A 148 23.28 -2.52 16.03
CA ASP A 148 21.83 -2.21 15.96
C ASP A 148 21.30 -1.49 17.22
N PRO A 149 21.64 -1.89 18.46
CA PRO A 149 21.21 -1.17 19.66
C PRO A 149 21.75 0.27 19.75
N GLU A 150 22.97 0.51 19.27
CA GLU A 150 23.58 1.85 19.26
C GLU A 150 22.95 2.73 18.19
N ALA A 151 22.73 2.19 16.99
CA ALA A 151 22.04 2.87 15.90
C ALA A 151 20.61 3.28 16.30
N ARG A 152 19.83 2.37 16.89
CA ARG A 152 18.47 2.67 17.40
C ARG A 152 18.48 3.80 18.43
N ARG A 153 19.49 3.86 19.31
CA ARG A 153 19.64 4.95 20.27
C ARG A 153 19.98 6.28 19.58
N ALA A 154 20.91 6.26 18.63
CA ALA A 154 21.27 7.45 17.86
C ALA A 154 20.07 8.01 17.08
N VAL A 155 19.22 7.14 16.51
CA VAL A 155 17.98 7.55 15.83
C VAL A 155 17.02 8.22 16.83
N VAL A 156 16.81 7.63 18.01
CA VAL A 156 15.98 8.21 19.08
C VAL A 156 16.41 9.63 19.43
N ASP A 157 17.71 9.89 19.55
CA ASP A 157 18.23 11.21 19.89
C ASP A 157 18.10 12.23 18.74
N MET A 158 18.10 11.76 17.48
CA MET A 158 17.99 12.59 16.27
C MET A 158 16.54 12.97 15.90
N LEU A 159 15.55 12.13 16.27
CA LEU A 159 14.15 12.32 15.85
C LEU A 159 13.56 13.72 16.08
N PRO A 160 13.78 14.40 17.22
CA PRO A 160 13.20 15.74 17.46
C PRO A 160 13.58 16.77 16.39
N ASP A 161 14.80 16.70 15.86
CA ASP A 161 15.27 17.61 14.81
C ASP A 161 14.75 17.25 13.42
N MET A 162 14.33 16.00 13.22
CA MET A 162 13.82 15.48 11.94
C MET A 162 12.32 15.68 11.74
N VAL A 163 11.52 15.73 12.82
CA VAL A 163 10.05 15.79 12.74
C VAL A 163 9.58 16.97 11.89
N GLY A 164 10.08 18.18 12.17
CA GLY A 164 9.66 19.40 11.45
C GLY A 164 9.90 19.33 9.93
N PRO A 165 11.13 19.00 9.47
CA PRO A 165 11.40 18.77 8.05
C PRO A 165 10.51 17.69 7.40
N LEU A 166 10.30 16.55 8.08
CA LEU A 166 9.48 15.44 7.56
C LEU A 166 8.00 15.84 7.44
N GLU A 167 7.43 16.52 8.43
CA GLU A 167 6.06 17.05 8.36
C GLU A 167 5.87 18.04 7.22
N LYS A 168 6.85 18.92 6.99
CA LYS A 168 6.83 19.87 5.87
C LYS A 168 6.83 19.15 4.53
N ALA A 169 7.70 18.14 4.37
CA ALA A 169 7.75 17.32 3.17
C ALA A 169 6.43 16.57 2.95
N MET A 170 5.89 15.92 3.99
CA MET A 170 4.64 15.15 3.92
C MET A 170 3.47 16.02 3.44
N ARG A 171 3.35 17.26 3.93
CA ARG A 171 2.31 18.20 3.50
C ARG A 171 2.37 18.52 2.01
N ILE A 172 3.57 18.74 1.47
CA ILE A 172 3.79 19.06 0.06
C ILE A 172 3.52 17.83 -0.81
N VAL A 173 4.06 16.68 -0.42
CA VAL A 173 3.87 15.40 -1.13
C VAL A 173 2.39 15.04 -1.16
N TYR A 174 1.67 15.14 -0.04
CA TYR A 174 0.23 14.89 0.04
C TYR A 174 -0.54 15.72 -0.99
N ARG A 175 -0.28 17.03 -1.07
CA ARG A 175 -0.94 17.92 -2.05
C ARG A 175 -0.60 17.54 -3.49
N ARG A 176 0.64 17.15 -3.77
CA ARG A 176 1.07 16.71 -5.11
C ARG A 176 0.40 15.40 -5.51
N GLN A 177 0.29 14.45 -4.58
CA GLN A 177 -0.41 13.18 -4.82
C GLN A 177 -1.92 13.39 -4.98
N LEU A 178 -2.53 14.30 -4.22
CA LEU A 178 -3.93 14.66 -4.38
C LEU A 178 -4.19 15.31 -5.75
N ASN A 179 -3.33 16.24 -6.19
CA ASN A 179 -3.43 16.86 -7.51
C ASN A 179 -3.36 15.80 -8.62
N ARG A 180 -2.40 14.86 -8.50
CA ARG A 180 -2.30 13.70 -9.39
C ARG A 180 -3.59 12.89 -9.38
N ALA A 181 -4.14 12.53 -8.23
CA ALA A 181 -5.39 11.76 -8.15
C ALA A 181 -6.58 12.49 -8.79
N VAL A 182 -6.71 13.80 -8.57
CA VAL A 182 -7.79 14.63 -9.15
C VAL A 182 -7.70 14.69 -10.67
N GLN A 183 -6.50 14.93 -11.23
CA GLN A 183 -6.30 14.95 -12.68
C GLN A 183 -6.78 13.65 -13.35
N ARG A 184 -6.63 12.51 -12.66
CA ARG A 184 -7.04 11.18 -13.15
C ARG A 184 -8.55 10.98 -13.12
N LEU A 185 -9.24 11.55 -12.13
CA LEU A 185 -10.71 11.51 -12.08
C LEU A 185 -11.34 12.25 -13.27
N THR A 186 -10.70 13.33 -13.73
CA THR A 186 -11.23 14.17 -14.81
C THR A 186 -10.94 13.66 -16.22
N VAL A 187 -9.94 12.80 -16.42
CA VAL A 187 -9.38 12.56 -17.76
C VAL A 187 -9.79 11.22 -18.40
N ARG A 188 -10.01 10.11 -17.67
CA ARG A 188 -10.06 8.77 -18.34
C ARG A 188 -10.95 7.68 -17.72
N VAL A 189 -12.05 8.00 -17.05
CA VAL A 189 -13.01 6.94 -16.63
C VAL A 189 -13.80 6.41 -17.82
N GLU A 190 -14.34 7.29 -18.67
CA GLU A 190 -15.19 6.89 -19.81
C GLU A 190 -14.39 6.14 -20.90
N ALA A 191 -13.20 6.64 -21.25
CA ALA A 191 -12.33 6.00 -22.24
C ALA A 191 -11.86 4.60 -21.79
N GLY A 192 -11.51 4.44 -20.49
CA GLY A 192 -11.12 3.14 -19.95
C GLY A 192 -12.28 2.14 -19.90
N LEU A 193 -13.48 2.59 -19.53
CA LEU A 193 -14.68 1.74 -19.53
C LEU A 193 -15.09 1.30 -20.95
N ALA A 194 -14.96 2.19 -21.94
CA ALA A 194 -15.24 1.90 -23.34
C ALA A 194 -14.24 0.88 -23.91
N ALA A 195 -12.93 1.07 -23.69
CA ALA A 195 -11.89 0.13 -24.13
C ALA A 195 -11.98 -1.23 -23.42
N SER A 196 -12.51 -1.28 -22.19
CA SER A 196 -12.78 -2.55 -21.49
C SER A 196 -14.02 -3.28 -22.02
N ALA A 197 -14.91 -2.61 -22.76
CA ALA A 197 -16.08 -3.24 -23.37
C ALA A 197 -15.73 -3.88 -24.74
N GLU A 198 -14.69 -3.37 -25.42
CA GLU A 198 -14.16 -3.98 -26.63
C GLU A 198 -13.49 -5.33 -26.30
N GLY A 199 -14.05 -6.43 -26.82
CA GLY A 199 -13.54 -7.80 -26.63
C GLY A 199 -14.32 -8.67 -25.64
N ARG A 200 -15.33 -8.12 -24.95
CA ARG A 200 -16.23 -8.91 -24.09
C ARG A 200 -17.34 -9.59 -24.91
N ASP A 201 -17.52 -10.89 -24.74
CA ASP A 201 -18.59 -11.68 -25.38
C ASP A 201 -19.85 -11.84 -24.50
N GLY A 202 -19.83 -11.30 -23.29
CA GLY A 202 -20.96 -11.33 -22.35
C GLY A 202 -21.02 -12.54 -21.43
N SER A 203 -20.04 -13.44 -21.42
CA SER A 203 -20.03 -14.60 -20.50
C SER A 203 -19.46 -14.30 -19.10
N GLU A 204 -18.93 -13.09 -18.88
CA GLU A 204 -18.29 -12.68 -17.62
C GLU A 204 -19.33 -12.23 -16.57
N SER A 205 -19.62 -13.10 -15.60
CA SER A 205 -20.53 -12.85 -14.47
C SER A 205 -19.85 -12.08 -13.33
N ASP A 206 -19.07 -11.03 -13.64
CA ASP A 206 -18.54 -10.15 -12.61
C ASP A 206 -19.34 -8.85 -12.56
N ALA A 207 -19.77 -8.49 -11.35
CA ALA A 207 -20.34 -7.16 -11.09
C ALA A 207 -19.44 -6.10 -11.75
N PRO A 208 -20.00 -5.07 -12.40
CA PRO A 208 -19.21 -4.12 -13.17
C PRO A 208 -18.22 -3.40 -12.24
N LEU A 209 -16.98 -3.90 -12.22
CA LEU A 209 -15.90 -3.28 -11.48
C LEU A 209 -15.68 -1.87 -12.06
N PRO A 210 -15.44 -0.86 -11.19
CA PRO A 210 -15.68 0.55 -11.55
C PRO A 210 -14.59 1.17 -12.43
N LEU A 211 -13.40 0.56 -12.53
CA LEU A 211 -12.24 1.12 -13.22
C LEU A 211 -11.63 0.09 -14.17
N ALA A 212 -11.19 0.52 -15.35
CA ALA A 212 -10.31 -0.27 -16.21
C ALA A 212 -8.85 0.17 -16.04
N ARG A 213 -7.92 -0.78 -15.88
CA ARG A 213 -6.50 -0.54 -15.69
C ARG A 213 -5.66 -1.58 -16.41
N ALA A 214 -4.49 -1.15 -16.87
CA ALA A 214 -3.44 -2.08 -17.25
C ALA A 214 -2.77 -2.50 -15.94
N VAL A 215 -2.70 -3.79 -15.66
CA VAL A 215 -2.12 -4.35 -14.44
C VAL A 215 -0.98 -5.25 -14.86
N GLY A 216 0.21 -4.94 -14.37
CA GLY A 216 1.39 -5.72 -14.65
C GLY A 216 2.08 -6.20 -13.40
N PHE A 217 2.81 -7.30 -13.56
CA PHE A 217 3.66 -7.91 -12.54
C PHE A 217 5.01 -8.17 -13.16
N ALA A 218 6.08 -7.93 -12.40
CA ALA A 218 7.42 -8.35 -12.75
C ALA A 218 8.02 -9.12 -11.57
N ASP A 219 8.52 -10.32 -11.84
CA ASP A 219 9.02 -11.28 -10.85
C ASP A 219 10.45 -11.70 -11.19
N MET A 220 11.38 -11.53 -10.26
CA MET A 220 12.81 -11.82 -10.49
C MET A 220 13.07 -13.33 -10.52
N VAL A 221 13.79 -13.80 -11.56
CA VAL A 221 14.02 -15.23 -11.71
C VAL A 221 14.97 -15.78 -10.63
N SER A 222 14.64 -16.95 -10.09
CA SER A 222 15.48 -17.72 -9.17
C SER A 222 15.76 -17.08 -7.80
N TYR A 223 14.97 -16.09 -7.36
CA TYR A 223 15.07 -15.52 -6.02
C TYR A 223 15.06 -16.57 -4.90
N THR A 224 14.17 -17.57 -4.97
CA THR A 224 14.10 -18.66 -3.97
C THR A 224 15.33 -19.56 -3.92
N THR A 225 16.15 -19.56 -4.97
CA THR A 225 17.43 -20.28 -4.99
C THR A 225 18.54 -19.37 -4.50
N LEU A 226 18.57 -18.11 -4.93
CA LEU A 226 19.55 -17.11 -4.51
C LEU A 226 19.46 -16.82 -3.01
N SER A 227 18.25 -16.76 -2.44
CA SER A 227 18.03 -16.55 -1.00
C SER A 227 18.55 -17.66 -0.10
N ARG A 228 18.84 -18.85 -0.66
CA ARG A 228 19.44 -19.98 0.09
C ARG A 228 20.96 -20.01 0.02
N THR A 229 21.56 -19.25 -0.91
CA THR A 229 23.00 -19.29 -1.19
C THR A 229 23.72 -17.97 -0.90
N MET A 230 22.99 -16.86 -0.89
CA MET A 230 23.52 -15.53 -0.57
C MET A 230 23.41 -15.22 0.92
N ASP A 231 24.30 -14.35 1.41
CA ASP A 231 24.12 -13.76 2.74
C ASP A 231 22.93 -12.77 2.73
N ASP A 232 22.31 -12.60 3.90
CA ASP A 232 21.09 -11.78 4.04
C ASP A 232 21.29 -10.34 3.55
N ARG A 233 22.50 -9.79 3.74
CA ARG A 233 22.85 -8.41 3.32
C ARG A 233 22.93 -8.26 1.81
N THR A 234 23.49 -9.24 1.10
CA THR A 234 23.58 -9.18 -0.37
C THR A 234 22.21 -9.41 -0.99
N LEU A 235 21.41 -10.31 -0.43
CA LEU A 235 20.03 -10.51 -0.86
C LEU A 235 19.20 -9.23 -0.69
N ALA A 236 19.28 -8.58 0.48
CA ALA A 236 18.56 -7.33 0.75
C ALA A 236 18.96 -6.21 -0.22
N ARG A 237 20.26 -6.05 -0.51
CA ARG A 237 20.75 -5.07 -1.49
C ARG A 237 20.23 -5.34 -2.90
N MET A 238 20.20 -6.61 -3.32
CA MET A 238 19.66 -7.01 -4.62
C MET A 238 18.16 -6.68 -4.74
N VAL A 239 17.38 -7.00 -3.71
CA VAL A 239 15.94 -6.68 -3.67
C VAL A 239 15.73 -5.17 -3.75
N LEU A 240 16.44 -4.39 -2.93
CA LEU A 240 16.33 -2.93 -2.95
C LEU A 240 16.72 -2.33 -4.31
N ARG A 241 17.74 -2.88 -4.98
CA ARG A 241 18.15 -2.47 -6.32
C ARG A 241 17.05 -2.73 -7.35
N PHE A 242 16.46 -3.93 -7.32
CA PHE A 242 15.34 -4.29 -8.18
C PHE A 242 14.11 -3.40 -7.93
N GLU A 243 13.72 -3.22 -6.66
CA GLU A 243 12.58 -2.38 -6.30
C GLU A 243 12.78 -0.92 -6.75
N SER A 244 14.00 -0.38 -6.59
CA SER A 244 14.34 0.98 -7.01
C SER A 244 14.27 1.12 -8.54
N LEU A 245 14.90 0.21 -9.28
CA LEU A 245 14.89 0.21 -10.74
C LEU A 245 13.47 0.06 -11.29
N ALA A 246 12.66 -0.81 -10.69
CA ALA A 246 11.27 -0.98 -11.05
C ALA A 246 10.46 0.29 -10.77
N ALA A 247 10.60 0.89 -9.58
CA ALA A 247 9.89 2.10 -9.19
C ALA A 247 10.20 3.28 -10.12
N GLU A 248 11.46 3.45 -10.52
CA GLU A 248 11.90 4.48 -11.47
C GLU A 248 11.30 4.25 -12.85
N THR A 249 11.40 3.02 -13.38
CA THR A 249 10.89 2.64 -14.71
C THR A 249 9.38 2.82 -14.79
N ILE A 250 8.64 2.34 -13.79
CA ILE A 250 7.19 2.48 -13.71
C ILE A 250 6.79 3.96 -13.64
N SER A 251 7.51 4.76 -12.83
CA SER A 251 7.22 6.19 -12.67
C SER A 251 7.50 6.98 -13.94
N ALA A 252 8.58 6.65 -14.67
CA ALA A 252 8.95 7.28 -15.93
C ALA A 252 7.89 7.01 -17.02
N GLY A 253 7.34 5.80 -17.06
CA GLY A 253 6.22 5.44 -17.95
C GLY A 253 4.85 5.95 -17.49
N GLY A 254 4.77 6.68 -16.37
CA GLY A 254 3.54 7.25 -15.85
C GLY A 254 2.62 6.27 -15.13
N GLY A 255 3.10 5.07 -14.80
CA GLY A 255 2.38 4.06 -14.03
C GLY A 255 2.50 4.28 -12.51
N TRP A 256 1.96 3.33 -11.76
CA TRP A 256 2.05 3.29 -10.30
C TRP A 256 2.56 1.94 -9.84
N LEU A 257 3.61 1.97 -9.04
CA LEU A 257 3.97 0.84 -8.21
C LEU A 257 2.88 0.71 -7.14
N VAL A 258 2.12 -0.38 -7.17
CA VAL A 258 1.03 -0.65 -6.23
C VAL A 258 1.60 -1.23 -4.94
N LYS A 259 2.44 -2.25 -5.08
CA LYS A 259 3.13 -2.91 -3.97
C LYS A 259 4.29 -3.76 -4.47
N THR A 260 5.20 -4.06 -3.56
CA THR A 260 6.23 -5.08 -3.71
C THR A 260 5.91 -6.26 -2.80
N ILE A 261 6.20 -7.47 -3.26
CA ILE A 261 6.03 -8.72 -2.52
C ILE A 261 7.37 -9.47 -2.62
N GLY A 262 8.36 -9.02 -1.87
CA GLY A 262 9.73 -9.56 -1.98
C GLY A 262 10.35 -9.20 -3.32
N ASP A 263 10.51 -10.20 -4.18
CA ASP A 263 11.10 -10.14 -5.52
C ASP A 263 10.08 -9.87 -6.65
N GLU A 264 8.80 -9.75 -6.30
CA GLU A 264 7.73 -9.42 -7.23
C GLU A 264 7.29 -7.95 -7.04
N VAL A 265 7.21 -7.20 -8.13
CA VAL A 265 6.61 -5.87 -8.18
C VAL A 265 5.28 -5.94 -8.90
N MET A 266 4.27 -5.29 -8.32
CA MET A 266 2.96 -5.12 -8.94
C MET A 266 2.77 -3.65 -9.32
N PHE A 267 2.42 -3.40 -10.57
CA PHE A 267 2.17 -2.05 -11.06
C PHE A 267 0.85 -1.95 -11.83
N ASN A 268 0.36 -0.72 -11.99
CA ASN A 268 -0.71 -0.46 -12.92
C ASN A 268 -0.51 0.84 -13.71
N ALA A 269 -1.21 0.92 -14.84
CA ALA A 269 -1.26 2.12 -15.68
C ALA A 269 -2.70 2.39 -16.13
N GLU A 270 -2.93 3.61 -16.59
CA GLU A 270 -4.25 4.08 -17.01
C GLU A 270 -4.72 3.51 -18.35
N THR A 271 -3.81 3.17 -19.25
CA THR A 271 -4.13 2.65 -20.58
C THR A 271 -3.30 1.40 -20.88
N PRO A 272 -3.77 0.50 -21.77
CA PRO A 272 -3.03 -0.69 -22.13
C PRO A 272 -1.66 -0.34 -22.73
N GLU A 273 -1.55 0.73 -23.53
CA GLU A 273 -0.30 1.15 -24.18
C GLU A 273 0.75 1.63 -23.18
N ALA A 274 0.34 2.42 -22.18
CA ALA A 274 1.24 2.84 -21.11
C ALA A 274 1.71 1.64 -20.27
N GLY A 275 0.81 0.70 -19.98
CA GLY A 275 1.17 -0.55 -19.32
C GLY A 275 2.15 -1.40 -20.13
N ALA A 276 1.93 -1.50 -21.45
CA ALA A 276 2.78 -2.24 -22.38
C ALA A 276 4.18 -1.66 -22.46
N ALA A 277 4.29 -0.33 -22.61
CA ALA A 277 5.58 0.36 -22.62
C ALA A 277 6.35 0.15 -21.30
N ILE A 278 5.68 0.29 -20.14
CA ILE A 278 6.31 0.03 -18.84
C ILE A 278 6.77 -1.44 -18.73
N ALA A 279 5.93 -2.39 -19.13
CA ALA A 279 6.25 -3.81 -19.04
C ALA A 279 7.49 -4.18 -19.89
N LEU A 280 7.57 -3.66 -21.11
CA LEU A 280 8.71 -3.84 -22.00
C LEU A 280 9.98 -3.20 -21.42
N SER A 281 9.88 -1.94 -20.98
CA SER A 281 11.02 -1.26 -20.35
C SER A 281 11.50 -1.99 -19.09
N LEU A 282 10.60 -2.50 -18.24
CA LEU A 282 11.00 -3.29 -17.07
C LEU A 282 11.79 -4.55 -17.47
N ALA A 283 11.27 -5.32 -18.43
CA ALA A 283 11.94 -6.53 -18.90
C ALA A 283 13.34 -6.22 -19.45
N GLU A 284 13.47 -5.13 -20.21
CA GLU A 284 14.73 -4.66 -20.78
C GLU A 284 15.70 -4.15 -19.72
N THR A 285 15.29 -3.19 -18.89
CA THR A 285 16.18 -2.53 -17.91
C THR A 285 16.67 -3.50 -16.85
N ILE A 286 15.82 -4.43 -16.40
CA ILE A 286 16.21 -5.45 -15.42
C ILE A 286 17.17 -6.46 -16.06
N ALA A 287 16.93 -6.87 -17.31
CA ALA A 287 17.83 -7.78 -18.00
C ALA A 287 19.19 -7.15 -18.34
N ALA A 288 19.25 -5.82 -18.49
CA ALA A 288 20.48 -5.08 -18.76
C ALA A 288 21.35 -4.83 -17.50
N ASP A 289 20.81 -5.03 -16.30
CA ASP A 289 21.53 -4.85 -15.04
C ASP A 289 22.30 -6.13 -14.67
N GLU A 290 23.64 -6.08 -14.71
CA GLU A 290 24.50 -7.24 -14.43
C GLU A 290 24.40 -7.78 -13.00
N GLU A 291 23.90 -6.97 -12.05
CA GLU A 291 23.72 -7.36 -10.66
C GLU A 291 22.35 -7.99 -10.41
N LEU A 292 21.44 -7.97 -11.40
CA LEU A 292 20.09 -8.51 -11.28
C LEU A 292 19.88 -9.73 -12.18
N PRO A 293 19.25 -10.80 -11.67
CA PRO A 293 18.63 -11.79 -12.53
C PRO A 293 17.55 -11.16 -13.41
N SER A 294 17.38 -11.68 -14.63
CA SER A 294 16.27 -11.26 -15.49
C SER A 294 14.91 -11.45 -14.79
N ALA A 295 13.96 -10.58 -15.09
CA ALA A 295 12.59 -10.71 -14.60
C ALA A 295 11.68 -11.39 -15.61
N ARG A 296 10.64 -12.05 -15.12
CA ARG A 296 9.46 -12.45 -15.88
C ARG A 296 8.43 -11.36 -15.75
N VAL A 297 7.86 -10.90 -16.85
CA VAL A 297 6.87 -9.82 -16.83
C VAL A 297 5.57 -10.28 -17.47
N ALA A 298 4.45 -9.88 -16.89
CA ALA A 298 3.16 -10.01 -17.56
C ALA A 298 2.32 -8.75 -17.40
N LEU A 299 1.43 -8.53 -18.36
CA LEU A 299 0.50 -7.40 -18.37
C LEU A 299 -0.90 -7.88 -18.80
N THR A 300 -1.91 -7.40 -18.10
CA THR A 300 -3.32 -7.57 -18.48
C THR A 300 -4.03 -6.21 -18.47
N TRP A 301 -5.04 -6.04 -19.30
CA TRP A 301 -5.89 -4.86 -19.38
C TRP A 301 -7.30 -5.27 -19.04
N GLY A 302 -7.91 -4.65 -18.03
CA GLY A 302 -9.27 -5.03 -17.67
C GLY A 302 -9.78 -4.32 -16.43
N ARG A 303 -10.94 -4.76 -15.95
CA ARG A 303 -11.60 -4.07 -14.84
C ARG A 303 -11.03 -4.49 -13.49
N VAL A 304 -10.87 -3.50 -12.61
CA VAL A 304 -10.31 -3.66 -11.27
C VAL A 304 -11.13 -2.93 -10.22
N LEU A 305 -11.09 -3.45 -9.00
CA LEU A 305 -11.56 -2.79 -7.80
C LEU A 305 -10.37 -2.11 -7.11
N SER A 306 -10.35 -0.78 -7.06
CA SER A 306 -9.37 -0.07 -6.22
C SER A 306 -9.90 0.06 -4.79
N ARG A 307 -9.11 -0.38 -3.81
CA ARG A 307 -9.46 -0.29 -2.38
C ARG A 307 -8.21 -0.15 -1.53
N MET A 308 -8.19 0.86 -0.65
CA MET A 308 -7.12 1.06 0.34
C MET A 308 -5.71 1.11 -0.27
N GLY A 309 -5.56 1.73 -1.46
CA GLY A 309 -4.27 1.83 -2.15
C GLY A 309 -3.86 0.58 -2.93
N ASP A 310 -4.64 -0.49 -2.88
CA ASP A 310 -4.42 -1.73 -3.64
C ASP A 310 -5.46 -1.88 -4.76
N ILE A 311 -5.27 -2.84 -5.66
CA ILE A 311 -6.22 -3.20 -6.71
C ILE A 311 -6.50 -4.70 -6.71
N TYR A 312 -7.76 -5.06 -6.93
CA TYR A 312 -8.26 -6.43 -6.87
C TYR A 312 -9.12 -6.76 -8.10
N GLY A 313 -9.21 -8.05 -8.42
CA GLY A 313 -10.15 -8.56 -9.42
C GLY A 313 -9.55 -9.68 -10.27
N PRO A 314 -10.37 -10.29 -11.13
CA PRO A 314 -9.92 -11.34 -12.04
C PRO A 314 -8.76 -10.91 -12.93
N THR A 315 -8.75 -9.66 -13.43
CA THR A 315 -7.65 -9.10 -14.22
C THR A 315 -6.32 -9.14 -13.46
N VAL A 316 -6.32 -8.72 -12.19
CA VAL A 316 -5.12 -8.74 -11.32
C VAL A 316 -4.63 -10.18 -11.13
N ASN A 317 -5.55 -11.10 -10.83
CA ASN A 317 -5.24 -12.49 -10.61
C ASN A 317 -4.69 -13.18 -11.87
N LEU A 318 -5.23 -12.85 -13.05
CA LEU A 318 -4.74 -13.38 -14.32
C LEU A 318 -3.32 -12.91 -14.61
N ALA A 319 -3.02 -11.61 -14.40
CA ALA A 319 -1.68 -11.06 -14.60
C ALA A 319 -0.64 -11.80 -13.76
N ALA A 320 -0.88 -11.96 -12.45
CA ALA A 320 0.02 -12.69 -11.56
C ALA A 320 0.26 -14.14 -12.02
N ARG A 321 -0.76 -14.81 -12.57
CA ARG A 321 -0.59 -16.17 -13.11
C ARG A 321 0.20 -16.17 -14.42
N LEU A 322 -0.02 -15.19 -15.29
CA LEU A 322 0.72 -15.08 -16.55
C LEU A 322 2.21 -14.81 -16.31
N THR A 323 2.58 -14.05 -15.27
CA THR A 323 3.98 -13.81 -14.90
C THR A 323 4.74 -15.11 -14.69
N SER A 324 4.11 -16.07 -14.01
CA SER A 324 4.70 -17.39 -13.74
C SER A 324 4.89 -18.24 -15.00
N LEU A 325 4.19 -17.92 -16.09
CA LEU A 325 4.27 -18.58 -17.39
C LEU A 325 5.22 -17.89 -18.38
N ALA A 326 5.67 -16.67 -18.07
CA ALA A 326 6.57 -15.92 -18.93
C ALA A 326 7.99 -16.48 -18.85
N ASP A 327 8.71 -16.41 -19.97
CA ASP A 327 10.13 -16.73 -20.00
C ASP A 327 10.94 -15.55 -19.41
N PRO A 328 12.11 -15.79 -18.80
CA PRO A 328 12.98 -14.72 -18.31
C PRO A 328 13.29 -13.66 -19.39
N GLY A 329 13.16 -12.38 -19.03
CA GLY A 329 13.39 -11.24 -19.93
C GLY A 329 12.26 -11.00 -20.93
N THR A 330 11.11 -11.65 -20.77
CA THR A 330 9.98 -11.52 -21.69
C THR A 330 8.73 -10.95 -21.04
N VAL A 331 7.83 -10.41 -21.87
CA VAL A 331 6.54 -9.89 -21.45
C VAL A 331 5.41 -10.72 -22.06
N LEU A 332 4.57 -11.35 -21.21
CA LEU A 332 3.35 -12.01 -21.66
C LEU A 332 2.10 -11.14 -21.45
N VAL A 333 1.17 -11.20 -22.41
CA VAL A 333 -0.15 -10.57 -22.31
C VAL A 333 -1.25 -11.58 -22.59
N ASP A 334 -2.44 -11.37 -22.02
CA ASP A 334 -3.62 -12.17 -22.35
C ASP A 334 -4.25 -11.73 -23.69
N ALA A 335 -5.21 -12.51 -24.19
CA ALA A 335 -5.85 -12.26 -25.48
C ALA A 335 -6.58 -10.91 -25.55
N MET A 336 -7.22 -10.47 -24.46
CA MET A 336 -7.92 -9.19 -24.44
C MET A 336 -6.93 -8.02 -24.50
N THR A 337 -5.82 -8.12 -23.77
CA THR A 337 -4.76 -7.11 -23.83
C THR A 337 -4.07 -7.08 -25.19
N ALA A 338 -3.80 -8.24 -25.78
CA ALA A 338 -3.26 -8.31 -27.13
C ALA A 338 -4.20 -7.65 -28.16
N ALA A 339 -5.51 -7.89 -28.04
CA ALA A 339 -6.51 -7.24 -28.88
C ALA A 339 -6.52 -5.71 -28.70
N ALA A 340 -6.45 -5.23 -27.46
CA ALA A 340 -6.39 -3.79 -27.16
C ALA A 340 -5.14 -3.10 -27.74
N LEU A 341 -4.01 -3.81 -27.79
CA LEU A 341 -2.75 -3.30 -28.32
C LEU A 341 -2.59 -3.48 -29.84
N SER A 342 -3.41 -4.31 -30.48
CA SER A 342 -3.23 -4.78 -31.86
C SER A 342 -3.21 -3.68 -32.94
N ARG A 343 -3.70 -2.48 -32.64
CA ARG A 343 -3.78 -1.34 -33.57
C ARG A 343 -2.61 -0.37 -33.45
N ASP A 344 -1.71 -0.57 -32.48
CA ASP A 344 -0.60 0.31 -32.22
C ASP A 344 0.70 -0.35 -32.70
N GLU A 345 1.28 0.21 -33.76
CA GLU A 345 2.47 -0.32 -34.45
C GLU A 345 3.73 -0.37 -33.56
N ARG A 346 3.71 0.33 -32.41
CA ARG A 346 4.79 0.25 -31.41
C ARG A 346 4.86 -1.12 -30.74
N PHE A 347 3.82 -1.93 -30.83
CA PHE A 347 3.73 -3.23 -30.15
C PHE A 347 3.56 -4.37 -31.15
N VAL A 348 4.41 -5.38 -31.04
CA VAL A 348 4.31 -6.62 -31.82
C VAL A 348 3.83 -7.74 -30.89
N LEU A 349 2.75 -8.41 -31.29
CA LEU A 349 2.10 -9.47 -30.51
C LEU A 349 2.34 -10.80 -31.21
N VAL A 350 3.10 -11.70 -30.58
CA VAL A 350 3.39 -13.04 -31.11
C VAL A 350 2.57 -14.08 -30.34
N PRO A 351 1.52 -14.68 -30.95
CA PRO A 351 0.67 -15.66 -30.27
C PRO A 351 1.47 -16.85 -29.73
N GLN A 352 1.15 -17.27 -28.51
CA GLN A 352 1.75 -18.42 -27.85
C GLN A 352 0.75 -19.59 -27.76
N PRO A 353 1.23 -20.84 -27.58
CA PRO A 353 0.35 -21.98 -27.38
C PRO A 353 -0.61 -21.76 -26.19
N PRO A 354 -1.87 -22.22 -26.29
CA PRO A 354 -2.81 -22.12 -25.18
C PRO A 354 -2.28 -22.80 -23.91
N ARG A 355 -2.55 -22.20 -22.75
CA ARG A 355 -2.13 -22.70 -21.44
C ARG A 355 -3.34 -22.83 -20.53
N ILE A 356 -3.41 -23.91 -19.74
CA ILE A 356 -4.42 -24.04 -18.70
C ILE A 356 -3.96 -23.26 -17.47
N VAL A 357 -4.68 -22.21 -17.12
CA VAL A 357 -4.44 -21.37 -15.95
C VAL A 357 -5.46 -21.70 -14.87
N ARG A 358 -4.97 -22.03 -13.67
CA ARG A 358 -5.83 -22.36 -12.53
C ARG A 358 -6.78 -21.20 -12.23
N GLY A 359 -8.09 -21.48 -12.25
CA GLY A 359 -9.15 -20.50 -12.00
C GLY A 359 -9.61 -19.71 -13.23
N PHE A 360 -8.95 -19.87 -14.39
CA PHE A 360 -9.29 -19.17 -15.63
C PHE A 360 -9.50 -20.13 -16.82
N GLY A 361 -9.14 -21.41 -16.71
CA GLY A 361 -9.30 -22.37 -17.79
C GLY A 361 -8.23 -22.21 -18.87
N GLU A 362 -8.59 -22.40 -20.14
CA GLU A 362 -7.68 -22.19 -21.26
C GLU A 362 -7.48 -20.69 -21.51
N VAL A 363 -6.24 -20.23 -21.40
CA VAL A 363 -5.81 -18.87 -21.72
C VAL A 363 -4.89 -18.91 -22.94
N ARG A 364 -5.03 -17.94 -23.83
CA ARG A 364 -4.22 -17.80 -25.05
C ARG A 364 -3.30 -16.59 -24.93
N PRO A 365 -2.12 -16.74 -24.34
CA PRO A 365 -1.21 -15.62 -24.17
C PRO A 365 -0.55 -15.22 -25.50
N SER A 366 -0.07 -13.99 -25.57
CA SER A 366 0.84 -13.52 -26.61
C SER A 366 2.11 -12.96 -25.96
N LEU A 367 3.25 -13.19 -26.62
CA LEU A 367 4.49 -12.50 -26.30
C LEU A 367 4.40 -11.08 -26.85
N LEU A 368 4.63 -10.08 -25.99
CA LEU A 368 4.67 -8.68 -26.35
C LEU A 368 6.12 -8.27 -26.61
N LEU A 369 6.35 -7.63 -27.75
CA LEU A 369 7.65 -7.12 -28.20
C LEU A 369 7.55 -5.65 -28.59
N ASP A 370 8.66 -4.92 -28.50
CA ASP A 370 8.78 -3.56 -29.03
C ASP A 370 8.91 -3.60 -30.57
N GLY A 371 7.97 -2.97 -31.26
CA GLY A 371 7.96 -2.88 -32.72
C GLY A 371 9.09 -2.00 -33.29
N SER A 372 9.58 -1.03 -32.51
CA SER A 372 10.65 -0.13 -32.93
C SER A 372 12.03 -0.80 -32.97
N ALA A 373 12.24 -1.85 -32.15
CA ALA A 373 13.48 -2.61 -32.11
C ALA A 373 13.67 -3.52 -33.33
N GLN A 374 12.60 -3.93 -34.02
CA GLN A 374 12.69 -4.79 -35.22
C GLN A 374 13.06 -4.02 -36.49
N THR A 375 12.75 -2.72 -36.58
CA THR A 375 13.09 -1.91 -37.77
C THR A 375 14.62 -1.75 -37.93
N LEU A 376 15.39 -1.84 -36.85
CA LEU A 376 16.86 -1.74 -36.87
C LEU A 376 17.59 -3.04 -37.27
N LEU A 377 16.89 -4.18 -37.33
CA LEU A 377 17.47 -5.47 -37.73
C LEU A 377 17.12 -5.85 -39.19
N ALA A 378 16.34 -5.02 -39.87
CA ALA A 378 15.85 -5.26 -41.23
C ALA A 378 16.57 -4.43 -42.32
N ASP A 379 17.56 -3.61 -41.95
CA ASP A 379 18.37 -2.78 -42.87
C ASP A 379 19.78 -3.34 -43.10
#